data_AF-A0A842Y351-F1
#
_entry.id   AF-A0A842Y351-F1
#
_cell.length_a   1.000
_cell.length_b   1.000
_cell.length_c   1.000
_cell.angle_alpha   90.00
_cell.angle_beta   90.00
_cell.angle_gamma   90.00
#
_symmetry.space_group_name_H-M   'P 1'
#
loop_
_entity.id
_entity.type
_entity.pdbx_description
1 polymer ?
#
loop_
_entity_poly.entity_id
_entity_poly.type
_entity_poly.pdbx_seq_one_letter_code
_entity_poly.pdbx_strand_id
1 'polypeptide(L)'
;LVGYNSNGFDIPYIVDRVKILNKKKANIEPLMGRDGRAVYYRKIVNTTRITAIGRIIVDVLPLIRREFSLKRYTLKNSAKELLGMEKLDVPVLEMESYWNEGGEKLGKLIEYARRDSELALAFLIKLKLIDKYIALARASGTLLQDILDGGQTQMVENLLLREFMKQKRVLSAKPTGDTNDGRFDEEEELKGGEVLAPKKGLIENIVILDYKSLYPTIMMAHNLCYTTVIVDEKPDDVVVSPSGGVFASSKVVKGIVPAILEDLLNRRQATREKMKTADEDEYRVLDATQLALKILLNSFYGYSGYARARLYSIKLASSVTGFGRENILSTKALIEDELREIIVDGGAAYTTDEAKQKAITGRPVPLSVVYGDTDSVFVNLVDEGISLEESELIGKKIAGIVTSSLQKPMELVFDSIGKRAIFIAKK
;
A
#
# COMPACT_ATOMS: atom_id res chain seq x y z
N LEU A 1 -6.21 -14.82 -20.18
CA LEU A 1 -5.05 -14.83 -21.11
C LEU A 1 -3.87 -14.30 -20.32
N VAL A 2 -2.78 -15.05 -20.29
CA VAL A 2 -1.57 -14.70 -19.53
C VAL A 2 -0.43 -14.52 -20.52
N GLY A 3 0.43 -13.53 -20.33
CA GLY A 3 1.62 -13.33 -21.17
C GLY A 3 2.62 -12.38 -20.52
N TYR A 4 3.78 -12.19 -21.15
CA TYR A 4 4.83 -11.29 -20.69
C TYR A 4 5.03 -10.16 -21.70
N ASN A 5 4.67 -8.93 -21.34
CA ASN A 5 4.57 -7.79 -22.25
C ASN A 5 3.50 -7.97 -23.35
N SER A 6 2.50 -8.81 -23.09
CA SER A 6 1.45 -9.14 -24.06
C SER A 6 0.52 -7.97 -24.36
N ASN A 7 0.32 -7.08 -23.40
CA ASN A 7 -0.45 -5.86 -23.60
C ASN A 7 0.35 -4.84 -24.43
N GLY A 8 1.68 -4.81 -24.26
CA GLY A 8 2.56 -3.87 -24.94
C GLY A 8 2.92 -4.26 -26.37
N PHE A 9 2.90 -5.56 -26.69
CA PHE A 9 3.39 -6.06 -27.97
C PHE A 9 2.45 -7.11 -28.61
N ASP A 10 2.28 -8.29 -27.98
CA ASP A 10 1.68 -9.46 -28.63
C ASP A 10 0.25 -9.22 -29.12
N ILE A 11 -0.64 -8.78 -28.22
CA ILE A 11 -2.06 -8.62 -28.53
C ILE A 11 -2.27 -7.48 -29.54
N PRO A 12 -1.67 -6.27 -29.37
CA PRO A 12 -1.74 -5.24 -30.39
C PRO A 12 -1.25 -5.68 -31.77
N TYR A 13 -0.11 -6.40 -31.82
CA TYR A 13 0.43 -6.90 -33.08
C TYR A 13 -0.53 -7.86 -33.77
N ILE A 14 -1.09 -8.84 -33.05
CA ILE A 14 -2.07 -9.79 -33.59
C ILE A 14 -3.32 -9.07 -34.11
N VAL A 15 -3.89 -8.16 -33.29
CA VAL A 15 -5.10 -7.40 -33.66
C VAL A 15 -4.88 -6.61 -34.95
N ASP A 16 -3.76 -5.91 -35.08
CA ASP A 16 -3.49 -5.09 -36.26
C ASP A 16 -3.10 -5.94 -37.47
N ARG A 17 -2.37 -7.05 -37.27
CA ARG A 17 -2.01 -7.97 -38.35
C ARG A 17 -3.23 -8.62 -38.97
N VAL A 18 -4.18 -9.09 -38.16
CA VAL A 18 -5.45 -9.66 -38.65
C VAL A 18 -6.22 -8.62 -39.46
N LYS A 19 -6.32 -7.38 -38.98
CA LYS A 19 -6.96 -6.29 -39.74
C LYS A 19 -6.31 -6.09 -41.12
N ILE A 20 -4.98 -6.06 -41.18
CA ILE A 20 -4.24 -5.88 -42.44
C ILE A 20 -4.48 -7.05 -43.40
N LEU A 21 -4.43 -8.29 -42.91
CA LEU A 21 -4.63 -9.48 -43.73
C LEU A 21 -6.08 -9.60 -44.23
N ASN A 22 -7.07 -9.22 -43.41
CA ASN A 22 -8.47 -9.19 -43.83
C ASN A 22 -8.76 -8.10 -44.86
N LYS A 23 -8.07 -6.95 -44.80
CA LYS A 23 -8.09 -5.97 -45.90
C LYS A 23 -7.57 -6.56 -47.21
N LYS A 24 -6.69 -7.57 -47.15
CA LYS A 24 -6.19 -8.35 -48.29
C LYS A 24 -7.02 -9.60 -48.59
N LYS A 25 -8.24 -9.70 -48.05
CA LYS A 25 -9.18 -10.81 -48.26
C LYS A 25 -8.70 -12.18 -47.75
N ALA A 26 -7.84 -12.20 -46.72
CA ALA A 26 -7.37 -13.46 -46.10
C ALA A 26 -8.41 -14.18 -45.23
N ASN A 27 -9.53 -13.51 -44.87
CA ASN A 27 -10.64 -14.06 -44.07
C ASN A 27 -10.22 -14.77 -42.76
N ILE A 28 -9.33 -14.14 -42.01
CA ILE A 28 -8.84 -14.63 -40.71
C ILE A 28 -9.76 -14.14 -39.60
N GLU A 29 -10.23 -15.05 -38.75
CA GLU A 29 -11.01 -14.70 -37.57
C GLU A 29 -10.14 -13.95 -36.55
N PRO A 30 -10.58 -12.78 -36.03
CA PRO A 30 -9.84 -12.08 -34.99
C PRO A 30 -9.92 -12.83 -33.65
N LEU A 31 -9.01 -12.51 -32.74
CA LEU A 31 -9.13 -12.94 -31.35
C LEU A 31 -10.47 -12.46 -30.78
N MET A 32 -11.28 -13.37 -30.23
CA MET A 32 -12.63 -13.06 -29.73
C MET A 32 -12.75 -13.12 -28.21
N GLY A 33 -13.62 -12.28 -27.67
CA GLY A 33 -14.19 -12.44 -26.33
C GLY A 33 -15.03 -13.71 -26.19
N ARG A 34 -15.72 -13.87 -25.06
CA ARG A 34 -16.68 -14.97 -24.85
C ARG A 34 -18.02 -14.74 -25.56
N ASP A 35 -18.32 -13.50 -25.90
CA ASP A 35 -19.55 -13.08 -26.57
C ASP A 35 -19.40 -12.94 -28.10
N GLY A 36 -18.30 -13.45 -28.65
CA GLY A 36 -18.00 -13.38 -30.09
C GLY A 36 -17.54 -12.00 -30.58
N ARG A 37 -17.43 -10.98 -29.72
CA ARG A 37 -16.88 -9.68 -30.13
C ARG A 37 -15.36 -9.74 -30.21
N ALA A 38 -14.80 -9.06 -31.21
CA ALA A 38 -13.35 -8.99 -31.40
C ALA A 38 -12.67 -8.26 -30.22
N VAL A 39 -11.52 -8.79 -29.81
CA VAL A 39 -10.62 -8.15 -28.86
C VAL A 39 -10.06 -6.88 -29.49
N TYR A 40 -10.04 -5.81 -28.71
CA TYR A 40 -9.44 -4.54 -29.13
C TYR A 40 -8.55 -3.99 -28.03
N TYR A 41 -7.71 -3.03 -28.41
CA TYR A 41 -6.81 -2.35 -27.48
C TYR A 41 -6.96 -0.84 -27.58
N ARG A 42 -6.62 -0.14 -26.50
CA ARG A 42 -6.52 1.32 -26.45
C ARG A 42 -5.18 1.72 -25.84
N LYS A 43 -4.47 2.63 -26.51
CA LYS A 43 -3.25 3.24 -25.97
C LYS A 43 -3.65 4.49 -25.18
N ILE A 44 -3.25 4.56 -23.92
CA ILE A 44 -3.50 5.67 -23.00
C ILE A 44 -2.14 6.10 -22.46
N VAL A 45 -1.64 7.24 -22.96
CA VAL A 45 -0.29 7.74 -22.63
C VAL A 45 0.75 6.63 -22.85
N ASN A 46 1.35 6.09 -21.80
CA ASN A 46 2.39 5.06 -21.84
C ASN A 46 1.87 3.64 -21.55
N THR A 47 0.56 3.44 -21.48
CA THR A 47 -0.05 2.15 -21.15
C THR A 47 -0.99 1.69 -22.26
N THR A 48 -0.91 0.41 -22.61
CA THR A 48 -1.86 -0.24 -23.52
C THR A 48 -2.85 -1.06 -22.72
N ARG A 49 -4.15 -0.75 -22.84
CA ARG A 49 -5.23 -1.53 -22.23
C ARG A 49 -5.86 -2.45 -23.26
N ILE A 50 -6.01 -3.71 -22.91
CA ILE A 50 -6.66 -4.72 -23.74
C ILE A 50 -8.09 -4.95 -23.23
N THR A 51 -9.05 -5.02 -24.13
CA THR A 51 -10.43 -5.36 -23.80
C THR A 51 -10.83 -6.63 -24.55
N ALA A 52 -11.08 -7.70 -23.78
CA ALA A 52 -11.59 -8.96 -24.24
C ALA A 52 -12.81 -9.35 -23.41
N ILE A 53 -14.02 -9.19 -23.96
CA ILE A 53 -15.24 -9.36 -23.17
C ILE A 53 -15.34 -10.79 -22.63
N GLY A 54 -15.62 -10.93 -21.33
CA GLY A 54 -15.71 -12.22 -20.64
C GLY A 54 -14.38 -12.95 -20.44
N ARG A 55 -13.23 -12.32 -20.72
CA ARG A 55 -11.90 -12.89 -20.52
C ARG A 55 -11.03 -11.93 -19.71
N ILE A 56 -10.38 -12.45 -18.66
CA ILE A 56 -9.37 -11.69 -17.90
C ILE A 56 -8.04 -11.74 -18.65
N ILE A 57 -7.39 -10.59 -18.77
CA ILE A 57 -6.07 -10.42 -19.36
C ILE A 57 -5.07 -10.12 -18.24
N VAL A 58 -4.01 -10.91 -18.17
CA VAL A 58 -2.96 -10.81 -17.16
C VAL A 58 -1.62 -10.70 -17.88
N ASP A 59 -1.14 -9.48 -18.03
CA ASP A 59 0.24 -9.24 -18.44
C ASP A 59 1.12 -9.28 -17.17
N VAL A 60 2.03 -10.25 -17.09
CA VAL A 60 2.85 -10.45 -15.89
C VAL A 60 3.95 -9.40 -15.74
N LEU A 61 4.37 -8.73 -16.82
CA LEU A 61 5.45 -7.75 -16.76
C LEU A 61 5.08 -6.54 -15.87
N PRO A 62 3.92 -5.89 -16.05
CA PRO A 62 3.47 -4.85 -15.12
C PRO A 62 3.35 -5.33 -13.67
N LEU A 63 2.93 -6.58 -13.44
CA LEU A 63 2.83 -7.13 -12.09
C LEU A 63 4.21 -7.30 -11.46
N ILE A 64 5.16 -7.88 -12.19
CA ILE A 64 6.55 -8.03 -11.71
C ILE A 64 7.17 -6.67 -11.38
N ARG A 65 6.97 -5.65 -12.23
CA ARG A 65 7.46 -4.28 -11.98
C ARG A 65 6.88 -3.63 -10.73
N ARG A 66 5.68 -4.02 -10.31
CA ARG A 66 5.02 -3.49 -9.11
C ARG A 66 5.48 -4.20 -7.84
N GLU A 67 5.76 -5.51 -7.90
CA GLU A 67 6.10 -6.30 -6.72
C GLU A 67 7.61 -6.42 -6.47
N PHE A 68 8.44 -6.43 -7.52
CA PHE A 68 9.87 -6.74 -7.43
C PHE A 68 10.72 -5.62 -8.00
N SER A 69 11.82 -5.30 -7.32
CA SER A 69 12.82 -4.34 -7.79
C SER A 69 13.97 -5.06 -8.49
N LEU A 70 13.88 -5.18 -9.81
CA LEU A 70 14.93 -5.79 -10.64
C LEU A 70 15.76 -4.73 -11.37
N LYS A 71 17.04 -5.02 -11.63
CA LYS A 71 17.90 -4.16 -12.47
C LYS A 71 17.41 -4.10 -13.91
N ARG A 72 16.90 -5.23 -14.44
CA ARG A 72 16.36 -5.36 -15.79
C ARG A 72 15.13 -6.26 -15.79
N TYR A 73 14.09 -5.83 -16.50
CA TYR A 73 12.79 -6.54 -16.58
C TYR A 73 12.62 -7.27 -17.92
N THR A 74 13.69 -7.75 -18.53
CA THR A 74 13.57 -8.64 -19.70
C THR A 74 13.13 -10.02 -19.24
N LEU A 75 12.40 -10.76 -20.08
CA LEU A 75 11.94 -12.12 -19.75
C LEU A 75 13.09 -13.01 -19.27
N LYS A 76 14.24 -12.97 -19.94
CA LYS A 76 15.47 -13.70 -19.57
C LYS A 76 15.94 -13.36 -18.15
N ASN A 77 16.07 -12.07 -17.83
CA ASN A 77 16.60 -11.64 -16.55
C ASN A 77 15.63 -11.94 -15.41
N SER A 78 14.36 -11.60 -15.60
CA SER A 78 13.31 -11.85 -14.60
C SER A 78 13.13 -13.34 -14.35
N ALA A 79 13.23 -14.20 -15.37
CA ALA A 79 13.07 -15.65 -15.19
C ALA A 79 14.24 -16.24 -14.40
N LYS A 80 15.46 -15.77 -14.68
CA LYS A 80 16.66 -16.20 -13.95
C LYS A 80 16.62 -15.75 -12.49
N GLU A 81 16.34 -14.47 -12.24
CA GLU A 81 16.37 -13.90 -10.88
C GLU A 81 15.20 -14.38 -10.01
N LEU A 82 13.99 -14.49 -10.56
CA LEU A 82 12.79 -14.78 -9.76
C LEU A 82 12.35 -16.25 -9.78
N LEU A 83 12.67 -17.00 -10.84
CA LEU A 83 12.25 -18.40 -10.97
C LEU A 83 13.40 -19.39 -10.95
N GLY A 84 14.65 -18.92 -11.07
CA GLY A 84 15.82 -19.79 -11.29
C GLY A 84 15.76 -20.54 -12.62
N MET A 85 14.97 -20.06 -13.59
CA MET A 85 14.75 -20.71 -14.88
C MET A 85 15.42 -19.95 -16.01
N GLU A 86 16.02 -20.67 -16.96
CA GLU A 86 16.64 -20.07 -18.13
C GLU A 86 15.67 -19.98 -19.32
N LYS A 87 15.76 -18.85 -20.02
CA LYS A 87 15.15 -18.62 -21.33
C LYS A 87 16.08 -19.14 -22.42
N LEU A 88 15.51 -19.79 -23.43
CA LEU A 88 16.24 -20.18 -24.64
C LEU A 88 16.47 -18.96 -25.52
N ASP A 89 17.62 -18.90 -26.18
CA ASP A 89 18.00 -17.77 -27.04
C ASP A 89 17.94 -18.17 -28.51
N VAL A 90 17.27 -17.35 -29.31
CA VAL A 90 17.29 -17.40 -30.77
C VAL A 90 17.54 -15.98 -31.23
N PRO A 91 18.64 -15.69 -31.93
CA PRO A 91 18.92 -14.35 -32.43
C PRO A 91 17.79 -13.87 -33.35
N VAL A 92 17.29 -12.66 -33.11
CA VAL A 92 16.16 -12.10 -33.88
C VAL A 92 16.43 -12.09 -35.38
N LEU A 93 17.67 -11.78 -35.77
CA LEU A 93 18.11 -11.74 -37.18
C LEU A 93 18.11 -13.11 -37.86
N GLU A 94 18.15 -14.20 -37.08
CA GLU A 94 18.17 -15.57 -37.59
C GLU A 94 16.78 -16.23 -37.58
N MET A 95 15.77 -15.61 -36.97
CA MET A 95 14.45 -16.24 -36.81
C MET A 95 13.80 -16.62 -38.16
N GLU A 96 14.01 -15.81 -39.21
CA GLU A 96 13.51 -16.13 -40.56
C GLU A 96 14.20 -17.36 -41.15
N SER A 97 15.52 -17.48 -40.99
CA SER A 97 16.29 -18.67 -41.36
C SER A 97 15.75 -19.90 -40.62
N TYR A 98 15.49 -19.79 -39.32
CA TYR A 98 15.01 -20.92 -38.52
C TYR A 98 13.62 -21.39 -38.96
N TRP A 99 12.76 -20.46 -39.37
CA TRP A 99 11.45 -20.77 -39.91
C TRP A 99 11.51 -21.43 -41.29
N ASN A 100 12.29 -20.86 -42.22
CA ASN A 100 12.31 -21.29 -43.63
C ASN A 100 13.11 -22.58 -43.87
N GLU A 101 14.20 -22.80 -43.14
CA GLU A 101 15.09 -23.96 -43.35
C GLU A 101 14.51 -25.27 -42.79
N GLY A 102 13.55 -25.19 -41.87
CA GLY A 102 12.90 -26.38 -41.30
C GLY A 102 13.82 -27.22 -40.41
N GLY A 103 13.47 -28.50 -40.26
CA GLY A 103 14.28 -29.49 -39.53
C GLY A 103 14.62 -29.09 -38.09
N GLU A 104 15.89 -29.25 -37.72
CA GLU A 104 16.39 -28.96 -36.36
C GLU A 104 16.24 -27.48 -35.98
N LYS A 105 16.44 -26.56 -36.94
CA LYS A 105 16.31 -25.11 -36.66
C LYS A 105 14.87 -24.74 -36.33
N LEU A 106 13.90 -25.26 -37.08
CA LEU A 106 12.48 -25.06 -36.76
C LEU A 106 12.14 -25.67 -35.39
N GLY A 107 12.69 -26.85 -35.07
CA GLY A 107 12.58 -27.46 -33.74
C GLY A 107 13.08 -26.53 -32.61
N LYS A 108 14.26 -25.92 -32.78
CA LYS A 108 14.80 -24.93 -31.82
C LYS A 108 13.90 -23.70 -31.67
N LEU A 109 13.33 -23.20 -32.77
CA LEU A 109 12.42 -22.05 -32.74
C LEU A 109 11.10 -22.38 -32.01
N ILE A 110 10.55 -23.58 -32.21
CA ILE A 110 9.35 -24.06 -31.51
C ILE A 110 9.63 -24.19 -30.00
N GLU A 111 10.75 -24.81 -29.63
CA GLU A 111 11.17 -24.95 -28.24
C GLU A 111 11.40 -23.59 -27.55
N TYR A 112 12.01 -22.65 -28.26
CA TYR A 112 12.14 -21.26 -27.84
C TYR A 112 10.79 -20.61 -27.53
N ALA A 113 9.83 -20.68 -28.46
CA ALA A 113 8.52 -20.05 -28.31
C ALA A 113 7.69 -20.72 -27.20
N ARG A 114 7.80 -22.05 -27.08
CA ARG A 114 7.17 -22.81 -25.98
C ARG A 114 7.73 -22.38 -24.64
N ARG A 115 9.06 -22.31 -24.50
CA ARG A 115 9.72 -21.89 -23.26
C ARG A 115 9.29 -20.49 -22.84
N ASP A 116 9.20 -19.54 -23.76
CA ASP A 116 8.76 -18.18 -23.44
C ASP A 116 7.33 -18.16 -22.86
N SER A 117 6.43 -18.99 -23.40
CA SER A 117 5.05 -19.14 -22.91
C SER A 117 5.00 -19.84 -21.54
N GLU A 118 5.79 -20.89 -21.35
CA GLU A 118 5.92 -21.61 -20.07
C GLU A 118 6.42 -20.67 -18.95
N LEU A 119 7.40 -19.82 -19.25
CA LEU A 119 7.94 -18.85 -18.29
C LEU A 119 6.88 -17.83 -17.85
N ALA A 120 6.08 -17.31 -18.80
CA ALA A 120 4.98 -16.38 -18.48
C ALA A 120 3.96 -17.01 -17.52
N LEU A 121 3.60 -18.28 -17.75
CA LEU A 121 2.70 -19.02 -16.86
C LEU A 121 3.36 -19.31 -15.51
N ALA A 122 4.64 -19.70 -15.52
CA ALA A 122 5.40 -20.00 -14.31
C ALA A 122 5.50 -18.80 -13.36
N PHE A 123 5.68 -17.57 -13.88
CA PHE A 123 5.63 -16.37 -13.04
C PHE A 123 4.32 -16.24 -12.30
N LEU A 124 3.19 -16.36 -13.01
CA LEU A 124 1.87 -16.20 -12.42
C LEU A 124 1.64 -17.20 -11.29
N ILE A 125 1.96 -18.48 -11.54
CA ILE A 125 1.68 -19.58 -10.60
C ILE A 125 2.69 -19.59 -9.44
N LYS A 126 4.00 -19.60 -9.75
CA LYS A 126 5.04 -19.74 -8.71
C LYS A 126 5.17 -18.51 -7.83
N LEU A 127 4.98 -17.31 -8.39
CA LEU A 127 5.03 -16.06 -7.62
C LEU A 127 3.64 -15.61 -7.12
N LYS A 128 2.58 -16.39 -7.39
CA LYS A 128 1.22 -16.13 -6.92
C LYS A 128 0.73 -14.71 -7.24
N LEU A 129 1.11 -14.19 -8.41
CA LEU A 129 1.01 -12.74 -8.74
C LEU A 129 -0.42 -12.20 -8.74
N ILE A 130 -1.44 -13.05 -8.85
CA ILE A 130 -2.84 -12.64 -8.95
C ILE A 130 -3.62 -12.76 -7.64
N ASP A 131 -3.11 -13.49 -6.65
CA ASP A 131 -3.85 -13.82 -5.42
C ASP A 131 -4.26 -12.53 -4.69
N LYS A 132 -3.32 -11.59 -4.55
CA LYS A 132 -3.56 -10.25 -3.99
C LYS A 132 -4.63 -9.48 -4.76
N TYR A 133 -4.62 -9.53 -6.08
CA TYR A 133 -5.57 -8.79 -6.93
C TYR A 133 -6.98 -9.40 -6.85
N ILE A 134 -7.08 -10.73 -6.75
CA ILE A 134 -8.36 -11.42 -6.49
C ILE A 134 -8.90 -11.04 -5.11
N ALA A 135 -8.04 -11.02 -4.09
CA ALA A 135 -8.42 -10.61 -2.75
C ALA A 135 -8.90 -9.14 -2.71
N LEU A 136 -8.20 -8.22 -3.38
CA LEU A 136 -8.62 -6.82 -3.55
C LEU A 136 -9.96 -6.70 -4.28
N ALA A 137 -10.20 -7.52 -5.31
CA ALA A 137 -11.47 -7.54 -6.05
C ALA A 137 -12.63 -7.96 -5.14
N ARG A 138 -12.43 -9.01 -4.34
CA ARG A 138 -13.43 -9.48 -3.37
C ARG A 138 -13.66 -8.47 -2.27
N ALA A 139 -12.60 -7.86 -1.73
CA ALA A 139 -12.69 -6.93 -0.61
C ALA A 139 -13.31 -5.57 -1.00
N SER A 140 -12.91 -5.00 -2.13
CA SER A 140 -13.43 -3.71 -2.62
C SER A 140 -14.72 -3.84 -3.44
N GLY A 141 -14.95 -5.00 -4.04
CA GLY A 141 -16.03 -5.21 -4.99
C GLY A 141 -15.79 -4.62 -6.38
N THR A 142 -14.55 -4.24 -6.69
CA THR A 142 -14.13 -3.78 -8.01
C THR A 142 -13.84 -4.98 -8.92
N LEU A 143 -14.05 -4.82 -10.22
CA LEU A 143 -13.76 -5.87 -11.21
C LEU A 143 -12.27 -6.21 -11.22
N LEU A 144 -11.93 -7.50 -11.38
CA LEU A 144 -10.54 -7.96 -11.38
C LEU A 144 -9.71 -7.31 -12.49
N GLN A 145 -10.27 -7.15 -13.69
CA GLN A 145 -9.56 -6.49 -14.81
C GLN A 145 -9.23 -5.03 -14.47
N ASP A 146 -10.17 -4.29 -13.87
CA ASP A 146 -9.98 -2.90 -13.46
C ASP A 146 -8.90 -2.78 -12.38
N ILE A 147 -8.83 -3.76 -11.47
CA ILE A 147 -7.79 -3.82 -10.44
C ILE A 147 -6.41 -4.12 -11.01
N LEU A 148 -6.30 -4.98 -12.04
CA LEU A 148 -5.05 -5.26 -12.72
C LEU A 148 -4.54 -4.03 -13.50
N ASP A 149 -5.44 -3.38 -14.26
CA ASP A 149 -5.13 -2.25 -15.15
C ASP A 149 -5.13 -0.87 -14.46
N GLY A 150 -5.64 -0.81 -13.23
CA GLY A 150 -5.90 0.42 -12.49
C GLY A 150 -5.08 0.56 -11.22
N GLY A 151 -5.50 1.52 -10.40
CA GLY A 151 -4.91 1.83 -9.10
C GLY A 151 -5.91 1.70 -7.96
N GLN A 152 -5.47 2.05 -6.76
CA GLN A 152 -6.26 1.89 -5.53
C GLN A 152 -7.48 2.83 -5.46
N THR A 153 -7.46 3.97 -6.15
CA THR A 153 -8.53 4.99 -6.13
C THR A 153 -9.91 4.41 -6.47
N GLN A 154 -10.00 3.55 -7.50
CA GLN A 154 -11.27 2.96 -7.91
C GLN A 154 -11.82 1.99 -6.86
N MET A 155 -10.93 1.32 -6.12
CA MET A 155 -11.31 0.40 -5.05
C MET A 155 -11.95 1.16 -3.88
N VAL A 156 -11.35 2.28 -3.48
CA VAL A 156 -11.89 3.17 -2.44
C VAL A 156 -13.22 3.78 -2.89
N GLU A 157 -13.30 4.26 -4.13
CA GLU A 157 -14.54 4.83 -4.70
C GLU A 157 -15.69 3.81 -4.69
N ASN A 158 -15.45 2.54 -5.06
CA ASN A 158 -16.48 1.50 -5.03
C ASN A 158 -16.99 1.20 -3.61
N LEU A 159 -16.12 1.21 -2.60
CA LEU A 159 -16.52 1.07 -1.19
C LEU A 159 -17.38 2.26 -0.75
N LEU A 160 -16.96 3.48 -1.07
CA LEU A 160 -17.70 4.70 -0.75
C LEU A 160 -19.08 4.71 -1.42
N LEU A 161 -19.17 4.39 -2.71
CA LEU A 161 -20.44 4.34 -3.44
C LEU A 161 -21.44 3.38 -2.78
N ARG A 162 -20.97 2.20 -2.35
CA ARG A 162 -21.81 1.21 -1.66
C ARG A 162 -22.33 1.73 -0.33
N GLU A 163 -21.45 2.32 0.49
CA GLU A 163 -21.85 2.82 1.80
C GLU A 163 -22.75 4.07 1.71
N PHE A 164 -22.47 4.98 0.77
CA PHE A 164 -23.35 6.12 0.52
C PHE A 164 -24.75 5.65 0.09
N MET A 165 -24.84 4.65 -0.79
CA MET A 165 -26.11 4.08 -1.22
C MET A 165 -26.88 3.42 -0.06
N LYS A 166 -26.19 2.63 0.79
CA LYS A 166 -26.80 2.05 2.00
C LYS A 166 -27.38 3.12 2.94
N GLN A 167 -26.71 4.26 3.05
CA GLN A 167 -27.15 5.39 3.87
C GLN A 167 -28.09 6.36 3.13
N LYS A 168 -28.55 6.01 1.92
CA LYS A 168 -29.44 6.84 1.09
C LYS A 168 -28.88 8.25 0.83
N ARG A 169 -27.55 8.34 0.67
CA ARG A 169 -26.83 9.58 0.34
C ARG A 169 -26.41 9.60 -1.12
N VAL A 170 -26.29 10.80 -1.67
CA VAL A 170 -25.80 11.03 -3.03
C VAL A 170 -24.32 11.36 -2.98
N LEU A 171 -23.57 10.81 -3.94
CA LEU A 171 -22.15 11.12 -4.15
C LEU A 171 -22.03 12.11 -5.31
N SER A 172 -21.09 13.06 -5.23
CA SER A 172 -20.83 14.01 -6.31
C SER A 172 -20.47 13.31 -7.63
N ALA A 173 -20.77 13.99 -8.74
CA ALA A 173 -20.31 13.58 -10.06
C ALA A 173 -18.77 13.55 -10.13
N LYS A 174 -18.21 12.80 -11.08
CA LYS A 174 -16.77 12.84 -11.32
C LYS A 174 -16.37 14.24 -11.76
N PRO A 175 -15.27 14.80 -11.23
CA PRO A 175 -14.80 16.11 -11.64
C PRO A 175 -14.39 16.08 -13.12
N THR A 176 -14.59 17.19 -13.82
CA THR A 176 -14.24 17.39 -15.24
C THR A 176 -13.29 18.56 -15.39
N GLY A 177 -12.41 18.52 -16.39
CA GLY A 177 -11.59 19.65 -16.88
C GLY A 177 -11.17 20.65 -15.79
N ASP A 178 -11.76 21.84 -15.86
CA ASP A 178 -11.50 23.02 -15.01
C ASP A 178 -11.59 22.73 -13.50
N THR A 179 -12.46 21.82 -13.06
CA THR A 179 -12.55 21.45 -11.63
C THR A 179 -11.33 20.67 -11.15
N ASN A 180 -10.64 19.95 -12.03
CA ASN A 180 -9.42 19.25 -11.66
C ASN A 180 -8.24 20.23 -11.56
N ASP A 181 -8.15 21.21 -12.46
CA ASP A 181 -7.02 22.15 -12.52
C ASP A 181 -6.90 22.95 -11.21
N GLY A 182 -8.00 23.56 -10.73
CA GLY A 182 -7.98 24.26 -9.44
C GLY A 182 -7.71 23.35 -8.23
N ARG A 183 -8.05 22.06 -8.31
CA ARG A 183 -7.73 21.09 -7.25
C ARG A 183 -6.27 20.64 -7.26
N PHE A 184 -5.59 20.70 -8.40
CA PHE A 184 -4.17 20.38 -8.48
C PHE A 184 -3.35 21.45 -7.77
N ASP A 185 -3.68 22.72 -7.95
CA ASP A 185 -3.03 23.82 -7.23
C ASP A 185 -3.21 23.65 -5.71
N GLU A 186 -4.42 23.35 -5.24
CA GLU A 186 -4.69 23.05 -3.82
C GLU A 186 -3.96 21.79 -3.31
N GLU A 187 -3.84 20.74 -4.13
CA GLU A 187 -3.12 19.50 -3.78
C GLU A 187 -1.61 19.76 -3.61
N GLU A 188 -1.01 20.63 -4.42
CA GLU A 188 0.40 21.02 -4.30
C GLU A 188 0.69 21.81 -3.01
N GLU A 189 -0.29 22.56 -2.49
CA GLU A 189 -0.18 23.29 -1.23
C GLU A 189 -0.37 22.41 0.03
N LEU A 190 -0.76 21.13 -0.14
CA LEU A 190 -0.98 20.21 0.98
C LEU A 190 0.33 19.95 1.75
N LYS A 191 0.37 20.41 3.01
CA LYS A 191 1.46 20.04 3.93
C LYS A 191 1.40 18.55 4.28
N GLY A 192 2.47 17.82 3.91
CA GLY A 192 2.67 16.40 4.21
C GLY A 192 2.94 16.06 5.67
N GLY A 193 3.43 14.85 5.92
CA GLY A 193 3.83 14.36 7.25
C GLY A 193 5.03 15.12 7.85
N GLU A 194 5.24 14.99 9.16
CA GLU A 194 6.40 15.58 9.83
C GLU A 194 7.62 14.67 9.68
N VAL A 195 8.78 15.25 9.38
CA VAL A 195 10.07 14.54 9.36
C VAL A 195 11.02 15.25 10.31
N LEU A 196 11.34 14.62 11.43
CA LEU A 196 12.25 15.17 12.42
C LEU A 196 13.68 15.21 11.85
N ALA A 197 14.43 16.27 12.16
CA ALA A 197 15.81 16.37 11.72
C ALA A 197 16.66 15.27 12.39
N PRO A 198 17.43 14.48 11.61
CA PRO A 198 18.26 13.45 12.20
C PRO A 198 19.43 14.04 12.99
N LYS A 199 19.73 13.45 14.15
CA LYS A 199 21.03 13.61 14.81
C LYS A 199 22.06 12.87 13.96
N LYS A 200 22.87 13.62 13.20
CA LYS A 200 23.80 13.06 12.21
C LYS A 200 24.93 12.29 12.88
N GLY A 201 25.33 11.19 12.26
CA GLY A 201 26.47 10.38 12.70
C GLY A 201 26.12 8.91 12.89
N LEU A 202 27.11 8.16 13.38
CA LEU A 202 26.92 6.78 13.84
C LEU A 202 26.33 6.82 15.25
N ILE A 203 25.16 6.22 15.41
CA ILE A 203 24.46 6.12 16.68
C ILE A 203 24.20 4.64 16.97
N GLU A 204 24.49 4.22 18.18
CA GLU A 204 24.25 2.84 18.64
C GLU A 204 22.94 2.74 19.42
N ASN A 205 22.43 1.51 19.62
CA ASN A 205 21.32 1.19 20.51
C ASN A 205 20.05 2.01 20.25
N ILE A 206 19.48 1.86 19.05
CA ILE A 206 18.28 2.58 18.64
C ILE A 206 17.09 1.64 18.67
N VAL A 207 16.04 2.08 19.33
CA VAL A 207 14.71 1.48 19.25
C VAL A 207 13.89 2.23 18.22
N ILE A 208 13.23 1.47 17.34
CA ILE A 208 12.35 2.00 16.31
C ILE A 208 10.92 1.69 16.72
N LEU A 209 10.12 2.76 16.85
CA LEU A 209 8.70 2.71 17.15
C LEU A 209 7.92 3.16 15.93
N ASP A 210 6.81 2.50 15.62
CA ASP A 210 5.99 2.77 14.42
C ASP A 210 4.49 2.84 14.77
N TYR A 211 3.78 3.79 14.16
CA TYR A 211 2.33 3.93 14.31
C TYR A 211 1.60 2.92 13.42
N LYS A 212 0.78 2.06 14.02
CA LYS A 212 0.00 1.08 13.25
C LYS A 212 -1.07 1.76 12.40
N SER A 213 -0.85 1.83 11.09
CA SER A 213 -1.81 2.43 10.15
C SER A 213 -2.21 3.84 10.61
N LEU A 214 -1.22 4.72 10.75
CA LEU A 214 -1.36 6.08 11.29
C LEU A 214 -2.56 6.85 10.72
N TYR A 215 -2.60 7.09 9.41
CA TYR A 215 -3.66 7.92 8.83
C TYR A 215 -5.06 7.30 8.93
N PRO A 216 -5.27 5.99 8.64
CA PRO A 216 -6.57 5.37 8.89
C PRO A 216 -7.03 5.47 10.35
N THR A 217 -6.11 5.27 11.31
CA THR A 217 -6.45 5.32 12.74
C THR A 217 -6.75 6.74 13.22
N ILE A 218 -6.07 7.76 12.69
CA ILE A 218 -6.42 9.18 12.89
C ILE A 218 -7.84 9.47 12.37
N MET A 219 -8.17 9.02 11.16
CA MET A 219 -9.51 9.23 10.59
C MET A 219 -10.59 8.60 11.47
N MET A 220 -10.35 7.40 12.00
CA MET A 220 -11.27 6.71 12.92
C MET A 220 -11.38 7.43 14.28
N ALA A 221 -10.24 7.73 14.92
CA ALA A 221 -10.18 8.35 16.24
C ALA A 221 -10.91 9.70 16.27
N HIS A 222 -10.64 10.56 15.29
CA HIS A 222 -11.15 11.92 15.25
C HIS A 222 -12.40 12.08 14.38
N ASN A 223 -13.03 10.98 13.96
CA ASN A 223 -14.24 10.96 13.12
C ASN A 223 -14.13 11.80 11.83
N LEU A 224 -12.96 11.77 11.19
CA LEU A 224 -12.67 12.60 10.01
C LEU A 224 -13.28 11.99 8.75
N CYS A 225 -14.26 12.67 8.16
CA CYS A 225 -14.99 12.17 7.01
C CYS A 225 -15.58 13.30 6.16
N TYR A 226 -15.82 13.02 4.87
CA TYR A 226 -16.60 13.89 3.97
C TYR A 226 -18.03 14.16 4.47
N THR A 227 -18.58 13.27 5.30
CA THR A 227 -19.94 13.38 5.85
C THR A 227 -19.99 14.04 7.23
N THR A 228 -18.83 14.35 7.80
CA THR A 228 -18.71 15.00 9.11
C THR A 228 -18.03 16.36 9.00
N VAL A 229 -17.42 16.70 7.86
CA VAL A 229 -16.82 18.01 7.64
C VAL A 229 -17.87 19.12 7.72
N ILE A 230 -17.57 20.13 8.51
CA ILE A 230 -18.42 21.30 8.71
C ILE A 230 -17.91 22.43 7.81
N VAL A 231 -18.83 23.01 7.04
CA VAL A 231 -18.56 24.19 6.20
C VAL A 231 -19.18 25.44 6.84
N ASP A 232 -20.48 25.42 7.14
CA ASP A 232 -21.20 26.63 7.58
C ASP A 232 -21.96 26.48 8.93
N GLU A 233 -22.36 25.27 9.33
CA GLU A 233 -23.18 25.04 10.53
C GLU A 233 -22.36 24.66 11.77
N LYS A 234 -22.79 25.09 12.97
CA LYS A 234 -22.13 24.73 14.23
C LYS A 234 -22.96 23.71 15.02
N PRO A 235 -22.71 22.40 14.87
CA PRO A 235 -23.32 21.41 15.75
C PRO A 235 -22.77 21.54 17.17
N ASP A 236 -23.49 20.96 18.13
CA ASP A 236 -23.21 21.12 19.57
C ASP A 236 -21.87 20.51 20.01
N ASP A 237 -21.39 19.47 19.31
CA ASP A 237 -20.11 18.79 19.60
C ASP A 237 -19.27 18.63 18.32
N VAL A 238 -18.06 19.20 18.35
CA VAL A 238 -17.15 19.29 17.20
C VAL A 238 -15.74 18.85 17.56
N VAL A 239 -15.04 18.32 16.57
CA VAL A 239 -13.61 18.07 16.58
C VAL A 239 -12.94 19.11 15.69
N VAL A 240 -11.98 19.85 16.26
CA VAL A 240 -11.14 20.81 15.52
C VAL A 240 -9.76 20.20 15.34
N SER A 241 -9.33 20.07 14.09
CA SER A 241 -7.99 19.58 13.77
C SER A 241 -6.92 20.66 13.97
N PRO A 242 -5.64 20.29 14.14
CA PRO A 242 -4.52 21.23 14.18
C PRO A 242 -4.40 22.11 12.93
N SER A 243 -4.98 21.67 11.81
CA SER A 243 -5.01 22.43 10.55
C SER A 243 -6.17 23.44 10.46
N GLY A 244 -7.03 23.52 11.47
CA GLY A 244 -8.23 24.36 11.49
C GLY A 244 -9.48 23.72 10.86
N GLY A 245 -9.37 22.49 10.34
CA GLY A 245 -10.53 21.72 9.88
C GLY A 245 -11.50 21.39 11.02
N VAL A 246 -12.81 21.63 10.83
CA VAL A 246 -13.86 21.37 11.83
C VAL A 246 -14.74 20.22 11.34
N PHE A 247 -14.99 19.24 12.22
CA PHE A 247 -15.77 18.03 11.94
C PHE A 247 -16.78 17.76 13.06
N ALA A 248 -17.93 17.20 12.73
CA ALA A 248 -18.88 16.73 13.74
C ALA A 248 -18.29 15.57 14.54
N SER A 249 -18.46 15.61 15.86
CA SER A 249 -18.06 14.52 16.76
C SER A 249 -18.82 13.23 16.45
N SER A 250 -18.21 12.08 16.75
CA SER A 250 -18.86 10.76 16.58
C SER A 250 -20.10 10.58 17.44
N LYS A 251 -20.26 11.40 18.49
CA LYS A 251 -21.48 11.47 19.32
C LYS A 251 -22.67 12.07 18.58
N VAL A 252 -22.43 12.97 17.64
CA VAL A 252 -23.46 13.60 16.81
C VAL A 252 -23.78 12.68 15.64
N VAL A 253 -22.77 12.29 14.87
CA VAL A 253 -22.91 11.42 13.72
C VAL A 253 -21.61 10.69 13.43
N LYS A 254 -21.70 9.37 13.26
CA LYS A 254 -20.56 8.56 12.84
C LYS A 254 -20.31 8.73 11.35
N GLY A 255 -19.11 9.15 10.98
CA GLY A 255 -18.71 9.32 9.59
C GLY A 255 -18.65 7.99 8.82
N ILE A 256 -18.96 8.05 7.53
CA ILE A 256 -18.91 6.89 6.61
C ILE A 256 -17.50 6.30 6.52
N VAL A 257 -16.48 7.14 6.37
CA VAL A 257 -15.09 6.69 6.23
C VAL A 257 -14.60 5.98 7.51
N PRO A 258 -14.74 6.57 8.71
CA PRO A 258 -14.47 5.87 9.97
C PRO A 258 -15.16 4.49 10.06
N ALA A 259 -16.45 4.40 9.71
CA ALA A 259 -17.18 3.13 9.73
C ALA A 259 -16.61 2.08 8.76
N ILE A 260 -16.21 2.47 7.54
CA ILE A 260 -15.57 1.56 6.59
C ILE A 260 -14.20 1.10 7.11
N LEU A 261 -13.40 2.03 7.63
CA LEU A 261 -12.06 1.72 8.14
C LEU A 261 -12.12 0.76 9.33
N GLU A 262 -13.10 0.93 10.22
CA GLU A 262 -13.34 -0.01 11.32
C GLU A 262 -13.72 -1.41 10.81
N ASP A 263 -14.63 -1.53 9.82
CA ASP A 263 -14.98 -2.83 9.22
C ASP A 263 -13.73 -3.50 8.60
N LEU A 264 -12.96 -2.76 7.83
CA LEU A 264 -11.74 -3.27 7.19
C LEU A 264 -10.70 -3.71 8.23
N LEU A 265 -10.53 -2.94 9.31
CA LEU A 265 -9.61 -3.27 10.40
C LEU A 265 -10.06 -4.55 11.14
N ASN A 266 -11.34 -4.62 11.52
CA ASN A 266 -11.91 -5.77 12.22
C ASN A 266 -11.83 -7.04 11.36
N ARG A 267 -12.17 -6.96 10.07
CA ARG A 267 -12.02 -8.08 9.14
C ARG A 267 -10.58 -8.51 8.98
N ARG A 268 -9.63 -7.57 8.99
CA ARG A 268 -8.19 -7.88 8.91
C ARG A 268 -7.72 -8.61 10.16
N GLN A 269 -8.13 -8.16 11.34
CA GLN A 269 -7.82 -8.84 12.60
C GLN A 269 -8.40 -10.26 12.60
N ALA A 270 -9.69 -10.43 12.28
CA ALA A 270 -10.32 -11.75 12.18
C ALA A 270 -9.63 -12.66 11.15
N THR A 271 -9.17 -12.11 10.02
CA THR A 271 -8.40 -12.86 9.02
C THR A 271 -7.07 -13.35 9.58
N ARG A 272 -6.33 -12.50 10.30
CA ARG A 272 -5.05 -12.87 10.93
C ARG A 272 -5.21 -13.92 12.03
N GLU A 273 -6.32 -13.89 12.77
CA GLU A 273 -6.62 -14.93 13.76
C GLU A 273 -6.84 -16.29 13.09
N LYS A 274 -7.59 -16.34 11.98
CA LYS A 274 -7.79 -17.58 11.21
C LYS A 274 -6.48 -18.14 10.64
N MET A 275 -5.54 -17.27 10.26
CA MET A 275 -4.23 -17.71 9.72
C MET A 275 -3.42 -18.56 10.70
N LYS A 276 -3.64 -18.41 12.02
CA LYS A 276 -2.86 -19.14 13.04
C LYS A 276 -3.10 -20.66 13.00
N THR A 277 -4.24 -21.10 12.50
CA THR A 277 -4.64 -22.51 12.45
C THR A 277 -4.92 -23.00 11.03
N ALA A 278 -4.58 -22.19 10.03
CA ALA A 278 -4.86 -22.49 8.62
C ALA A 278 -3.84 -23.48 8.05
N ASP A 279 -4.28 -24.33 7.12
CA ASP A 279 -3.38 -25.12 6.28
C ASP A 279 -2.67 -24.26 5.22
N GLU A 280 -1.79 -24.85 4.41
CA GLU A 280 -0.99 -24.08 3.44
C GLU A 280 -1.84 -23.34 2.40
N ASP A 281 -2.90 -23.97 1.90
CA ASP A 281 -3.76 -23.40 0.86
C ASP A 281 -4.69 -22.33 1.44
N GLU A 282 -5.27 -22.58 2.61
CA GLU A 282 -6.06 -21.60 3.34
C GLU A 282 -5.20 -20.40 3.76
N TYR A 283 -4.00 -20.64 4.29
CA TYR A 283 -3.07 -19.58 4.67
C TYR A 283 -2.74 -18.68 3.49
N ARG A 284 -2.49 -19.24 2.29
CA ARG A 284 -2.26 -18.46 1.07
C ARG A 284 -3.41 -17.49 0.77
N VAL A 285 -4.66 -17.96 0.86
CA VAL A 285 -5.85 -17.13 0.58
C VAL A 285 -6.04 -16.08 1.67
N LEU A 286 -5.86 -16.45 2.94
CA LEU A 286 -5.99 -15.54 4.07
C LEU A 286 -4.89 -14.48 4.08
N ASP A 287 -3.65 -14.82 3.69
CA ASP A 287 -2.55 -13.86 3.59
C ASP A 287 -2.80 -12.84 2.47
N ALA A 288 -3.23 -13.30 1.29
CA ALA A 288 -3.67 -12.40 0.24
C ALA A 288 -4.83 -11.49 0.69
N THR A 289 -5.75 -12.02 1.51
CA THR A 289 -6.88 -11.27 2.07
C THR A 289 -6.44 -10.23 3.09
N GLN A 290 -5.58 -10.56 4.06
CA GLN A 290 -5.11 -9.57 5.04
C GLN A 290 -4.28 -8.47 4.38
N LEU A 291 -3.50 -8.82 3.35
CA LEU A 291 -2.73 -7.85 2.57
C LEU A 291 -3.65 -6.91 1.78
N ALA A 292 -4.68 -7.45 1.13
CA ALA A 292 -5.68 -6.66 0.43
C ALA A 292 -6.40 -5.67 1.37
N LEU A 293 -6.78 -6.13 2.57
CA LEU A 293 -7.40 -5.27 3.58
C LEU A 293 -6.44 -4.19 4.09
N LYS A 294 -5.15 -4.52 4.30
CA LYS A 294 -4.11 -3.53 4.65
C LYS A 294 -3.98 -2.45 3.57
N ILE A 295 -3.95 -2.85 2.31
CA ILE A 295 -3.85 -1.92 1.18
C ILE A 295 -5.06 -0.99 1.19
N LEU A 296 -6.28 -1.54 1.23
CA LEU A 296 -7.51 -0.73 1.24
C LEU A 296 -7.55 0.25 2.39
N LEU A 297 -7.19 -0.17 3.61
CA LEU A 297 -7.09 0.71 4.78
C LEU A 297 -6.21 1.93 4.48
N ASN A 298 -4.98 1.69 4.03
CA ASN A 298 -4.00 2.75 3.78
C ASN A 298 -4.36 3.63 2.56
N SER A 299 -5.21 3.16 1.64
CA SER A 299 -5.61 3.91 0.45
C SER A 299 -6.61 5.04 0.70
N PHE A 300 -7.36 5.05 1.82
CA PHE A 300 -8.41 6.05 2.06
C PHE A 300 -7.86 7.47 2.21
N TYR A 301 -6.72 7.63 2.89
CA TYR A 301 -6.07 8.92 3.01
C TYR A 301 -5.64 9.46 1.64
N GLY A 302 -4.91 8.64 0.86
CA GLY A 302 -4.48 9.03 -0.49
C GLY A 302 -5.64 9.40 -1.41
N TYR A 303 -6.80 8.75 -1.24
CA TYR A 303 -8.01 9.12 -1.98
C TYR A 303 -8.52 10.53 -1.63
N SER A 304 -8.42 10.95 -0.37
CA SER A 304 -8.96 12.25 0.09
C SER A 304 -8.21 13.47 -0.46
N GLY A 305 -6.91 13.32 -0.70
CA GLY A 305 -6.05 14.35 -1.28
C GLY A 305 -5.91 14.26 -2.79
N TYR A 306 -6.48 13.26 -3.45
CA TYR A 306 -6.30 13.08 -4.89
C TYR A 306 -7.25 13.98 -5.70
N ALA A 307 -6.73 14.98 -6.43
CA ALA A 307 -7.54 15.98 -7.14
C ALA A 307 -8.65 15.39 -8.04
N ARG A 308 -8.35 14.27 -8.72
CA ARG A 308 -9.31 13.59 -9.63
C ARG A 308 -10.32 12.69 -8.91
N ALA A 309 -10.26 12.57 -7.58
CA ALA A 309 -11.25 11.83 -6.81
C ALA A 309 -12.62 12.52 -6.86
N ARG A 310 -13.70 11.74 -6.80
CA ARG A 310 -15.07 12.29 -6.68
C ARG A 310 -15.23 13.10 -5.39
N LEU A 311 -14.73 12.55 -4.29
CA LEU A 311 -14.71 13.20 -2.99
C LEU A 311 -13.29 13.67 -2.67
N TYR A 312 -12.83 14.69 -3.38
CA TYR A 312 -11.63 15.42 -3.02
C TYR A 312 -11.96 16.37 -1.85
N SER A 313 -11.10 16.43 -0.84
CA SER A 313 -11.26 17.35 0.27
C SER A 313 -9.92 17.69 0.89
N ILE A 314 -9.33 18.81 0.47
CA ILE A 314 -8.09 19.34 1.03
C ILE A 314 -8.18 19.54 2.54
N LYS A 315 -9.34 20.04 3.04
CA LYS A 315 -9.60 20.22 4.47
C LYS A 315 -9.51 18.90 5.23
N LEU A 316 -9.96 17.79 4.64
CA LEU A 316 -9.87 16.47 5.24
C LEU A 316 -8.42 15.96 5.24
N ALA A 317 -7.76 16.02 4.08
CA ALA A 317 -6.38 15.57 3.92
C ALA A 317 -5.42 16.34 4.85
N SER A 318 -5.52 17.67 4.90
CA SER A 318 -4.74 18.55 5.77
C SER A 318 -5.02 18.32 7.26
N SER A 319 -6.26 17.93 7.63
CA SER A 319 -6.59 17.58 9.01
C SER A 319 -5.94 16.27 9.43
N VAL A 320 -5.94 15.26 8.54
CA VAL A 320 -5.27 13.98 8.79
C VAL A 320 -3.77 14.17 8.96
N THR A 321 -3.11 14.93 8.07
CA THR A 321 -1.68 15.23 8.24
C THR A 321 -1.42 16.12 9.44
N GLY A 322 -2.31 17.05 9.77
CA GLY A 322 -2.25 17.90 10.97
C GLY A 322 -2.13 17.08 12.25
N PHE A 323 -3.06 16.15 12.48
CA PHE A 323 -2.97 15.22 13.61
C PHE A 323 -1.73 14.31 13.52
N GLY A 324 -1.35 13.86 12.32
CA GLY A 324 -0.12 13.06 12.14
C GLY A 324 1.14 13.78 12.63
N ARG A 325 1.29 15.07 12.29
CA ARG A 325 2.41 15.89 12.75
C ARG A 325 2.36 16.12 14.27
N GLU A 326 1.19 16.43 14.80
CA GLU A 326 0.99 16.59 16.25
C GLU A 326 1.39 15.31 17.01
N ASN A 327 0.97 14.14 16.54
CA ASN A 327 1.32 12.85 17.14
C ASN A 327 2.83 12.61 17.21
N ILE A 328 3.60 12.94 16.17
CA ILE A 328 5.07 12.80 16.22
C ILE A 328 5.66 13.78 17.23
N LEU A 329 5.23 15.04 17.20
CA LEU A 329 5.78 16.08 18.07
C LEU A 329 5.46 15.80 19.54
N SER A 330 4.23 15.38 19.84
CA SER A 330 3.81 14.97 21.18
C SER A 330 4.54 13.71 21.65
N THR A 331 4.75 12.70 20.79
CA THR A 331 5.55 11.52 21.15
C THR A 331 6.99 11.88 21.43
N LYS A 332 7.59 12.78 20.63
CA LYS A 332 8.93 13.29 20.89
C LYS A 332 9.00 13.99 22.25
N ALA A 333 8.10 14.93 22.52
CA ALA A 333 8.05 15.66 23.78
C ALA A 333 7.84 14.73 24.98
N LEU A 334 6.93 13.76 24.88
CA LEU A 334 6.71 12.75 25.92
C LEU A 334 7.99 11.96 26.21
N ILE A 335 8.75 11.57 25.19
CA ILE A 335 9.99 10.81 25.36
C ILE A 335 11.10 11.68 25.96
N GLU A 336 11.34 12.88 25.41
CA GLU A 336 12.47 13.73 25.79
C GLU A 336 12.22 14.55 27.07
N ASP A 337 10.98 14.98 27.32
CA ASP A 337 10.65 15.93 28.39
C ASP A 337 10.03 15.26 29.62
N GLU A 338 9.15 14.26 29.42
CA GLU A 338 8.43 13.58 30.50
C GLU A 338 9.13 12.29 30.94
N LEU A 339 9.40 11.37 30.01
CA LEU A 339 10.04 10.09 30.33
C LEU A 339 11.51 10.30 30.69
N ARG A 340 12.29 10.94 29.82
CA ARG A 340 13.74 11.23 29.92
C ARG A 340 14.65 10.01 30.03
N GLU A 341 14.28 9.03 30.84
CA GLU A 341 14.99 7.79 31.10
C GLU A 341 14.02 6.67 31.45
N ILE A 342 14.45 5.42 31.27
CA ILE A 342 13.72 4.23 31.71
C ILE A 342 14.62 3.43 32.63
N ILE A 343 14.08 3.00 33.76
CA ILE A 343 14.80 2.16 34.73
C ILE A 343 14.62 0.71 34.35
N VAL A 344 15.73 -0.01 34.16
CA VAL A 344 15.74 -1.45 33.90
C VAL A 344 16.17 -2.20 35.15
N ASP A 345 15.32 -3.12 35.61
CA ASP A 345 15.61 -4.00 36.75
C ASP A 345 14.98 -5.37 36.55
N GLY A 346 15.72 -6.44 36.88
CA GLY A 346 15.20 -7.81 36.92
C GLY A 346 14.47 -8.28 35.65
N GLY A 347 14.86 -7.81 34.45
CA GLY A 347 14.19 -8.16 33.18
C GLY A 347 12.88 -7.41 32.92
N ALA A 348 12.68 -6.25 33.56
CA ALA A 348 11.54 -5.37 33.35
C ALA A 348 11.97 -3.91 33.20
N ALA A 349 11.12 -3.12 32.52
CA ALA A 349 11.33 -1.70 32.26
C ALA A 349 10.27 -0.85 32.97
N TYR A 350 10.72 0.17 33.70
CA TYR A 350 9.89 1.02 34.55
C TYR A 350 10.12 2.50 34.22
N THR A 351 9.07 3.29 34.27
CA THR A 351 9.22 4.75 34.33
C THR A 351 9.88 5.15 35.65
N THR A 352 10.50 6.33 35.70
CA THR A 352 11.12 6.84 36.93
C THR A 352 10.13 6.91 38.10
N ASP A 353 8.87 7.25 37.85
CA ASP A 353 7.83 7.30 38.89
C ASP A 353 7.40 5.90 39.37
N GLU A 354 7.23 4.94 38.46
CA GLU A 354 6.95 3.54 38.84
C GLU A 354 8.11 2.95 39.65
N ALA A 355 9.35 3.24 39.28
CA ALA A 355 10.53 2.78 39.99
C ALA A 355 10.57 3.34 41.42
N LYS A 356 10.29 4.64 41.60
CA LYS A 356 10.17 5.26 42.93
C LYS A 356 9.07 4.63 43.78
N GLN A 357 7.88 4.43 43.21
CA GLN A 357 6.74 3.84 43.93
C GLN A 357 7.01 2.41 44.39
N LYS A 358 7.76 1.65 43.59
CA LYS A 358 8.09 0.24 43.88
C LYS A 358 9.44 0.06 44.58
N ALA A 359 10.11 1.15 44.97
CA ALA A 359 11.46 1.14 45.55
C ALA A 359 12.48 0.34 44.71
N ILE A 360 12.38 0.44 43.38
CA ILE A 360 13.27 -0.22 42.43
C ILE A 360 14.50 0.65 42.21
N THR A 361 15.68 0.05 42.40
CA THR A 361 16.99 0.71 42.22
C THR A 361 17.73 0.15 41.00
N GLY A 362 17.01 -0.04 39.90
CA GLY A 362 17.56 -0.54 38.65
C GLY A 362 18.51 0.44 37.94
N ARG A 363 19.03 0.01 36.79
CA ARG A 363 19.90 0.84 35.95
C ARG A 363 19.08 1.88 35.17
N PRO A 364 19.33 3.19 35.32
CA PRO A 364 18.70 4.21 34.49
C PRO A 364 19.29 4.21 33.08
N VAL A 365 18.41 4.24 32.08
CA VAL A 365 18.78 4.30 30.65
C VAL A 365 18.17 5.57 30.07
N PRO A 366 18.98 6.63 29.83
CA PRO A 366 18.50 7.87 29.23
C PRO A 366 18.00 7.67 27.80
N LEU A 367 16.96 8.41 27.44
CA LEU A 367 16.31 8.37 26.14
C LEU A 367 16.61 9.65 25.35
N SER A 368 16.80 9.50 24.04
CA SER A 368 16.95 10.65 23.14
C SER A 368 16.34 10.34 21.78
N VAL A 369 15.44 11.19 21.28
CA VAL A 369 14.90 11.01 19.92
C VAL A 369 15.95 11.46 18.91
N VAL A 370 16.34 10.56 18.02
CA VAL A 370 17.41 10.78 17.04
C VAL A 370 16.90 11.04 15.64
N TYR A 371 15.72 10.53 15.31
CA TYR A 371 15.09 10.71 14.00
C TYR A 371 13.59 10.39 14.10
N GLY A 372 12.83 10.83 13.11
CA GLY A 372 11.43 10.45 12.95
C GLY A 372 10.98 10.73 11.53
N ASP A 373 10.22 9.80 10.96
CA ASP A 373 9.75 9.85 9.58
C ASP A 373 8.26 9.50 9.56
N THR A 374 7.42 10.53 9.57
CA THR A 374 5.94 10.51 9.44
C THR A 374 5.15 9.60 10.40
N ASP A 375 5.41 8.30 10.40
CA ASP A 375 4.78 7.28 11.26
C ASP A 375 5.79 6.59 12.19
N SER A 376 7.09 6.82 12.01
CA SER A 376 8.14 6.20 12.80
C SER A 376 8.93 7.18 13.67
N VAL A 377 9.34 6.73 14.86
CA VAL A 377 10.17 7.47 15.82
C VAL A 377 11.36 6.61 16.24
N PHE A 378 12.55 7.18 16.14
CA PHE A 378 13.82 6.51 16.44
C PHE A 378 14.35 7.05 17.76
N VAL A 379 14.44 6.18 18.76
CA VAL A 379 14.86 6.51 20.12
C VAL A 379 16.20 5.86 20.40
N ASN A 380 17.22 6.66 20.65
CA ASN A 380 18.51 6.18 21.15
C ASN A 380 18.41 5.92 22.65
N LEU A 381 18.93 4.77 23.07
CA LEU A 381 19.14 4.38 24.45
C LEU A 381 20.60 4.70 24.80
N VAL A 382 20.83 5.71 25.63
CA VAL A 382 22.17 6.22 25.94
C VAL A 382 22.84 5.31 26.98
N ASP A 383 23.23 4.12 26.56
CA ASP A 383 23.89 3.11 27.40
C ASP A 383 24.75 2.18 26.55
N GLU A 384 26.06 2.13 26.80
CA GLU A 384 27.01 1.31 26.04
C GLU A 384 26.83 -0.20 26.30
N GLY A 385 26.29 -0.58 27.47
CA GLY A 385 26.16 -1.95 27.94
C GLY A 385 24.76 -2.55 27.75
N ILE A 386 23.86 -1.90 27.01
CA ILE A 386 22.49 -2.39 26.86
C ILE A 386 22.38 -3.60 25.92
N SER A 387 21.70 -4.63 26.39
CA SER A 387 21.40 -5.83 25.61
C SER A 387 20.21 -5.60 24.66
N LEU A 388 20.05 -6.51 23.69
CA LEU A 388 18.91 -6.47 22.77
C LEU A 388 17.57 -6.73 23.50
N GLU A 389 17.58 -7.63 24.49
CA GLU A 389 16.41 -7.96 25.29
C GLU A 389 15.94 -6.75 26.10
N GLU A 390 16.87 -6.04 26.76
CA GLU A 390 16.56 -4.80 27.48
C GLU A 390 16.07 -3.70 26.54
N SER A 391 16.67 -3.57 25.36
CA SER A 391 16.23 -2.60 24.35
C SER A 391 14.80 -2.86 23.89
N GLU A 392 14.42 -4.14 23.70
CA GLU A 392 13.06 -4.53 23.34
C GLU A 392 12.07 -4.23 24.48
N LEU A 393 12.45 -4.50 25.73
CA LEU A 393 11.63 -4.19 26.91
C LEU A 393 11.37 -2.68 27.03
N ILE A 394 12.41 -1.86 26.89
CA ILE A 394 12.29 -0.40 26.90
C ILE A 394 11.39 0.06 25.74
N GLY A 395 11.61 -0.46 24.53
CA GLY A 395 10.80 -0.09 23.37
C GLY A 395 9.32 -0.43 23.54
N LYS A 396 9.00 -1.63 24.05
CA LYS A 396 7.62 -2.02 24.38
C LYS A 396 7.02 -1.14 25.48
N LYS A 397 7.81 -0.76 26.48
CA LYS A 397 7.36 0.12 27.57
C LYS A 397 7.01 1.52 27.04
N ILE A 398 7.90 2.13 26.25
CA ILE A 398 7.64 3.44 25.63
C ILE A 398 6.41 3.36 24.72
N ALA A 399 6.33 2.35 23.85
CA ALA A 399 5.20 2.14 22.95
C ALA A 399 3.86 2.02 23.70
N GLY A 400 3.83 1.30 24.82
CA GLY A 400 2.63 1.14 25.66
C GLY A 400 2.21 2.44 26.35
N ILE A 401 3.17 3.25 26.82
CA ILE A 401 2.89 4.55 27.45
C ILE A 401 2.32 5.51 26.41
N VAL A 402 2.98 5.64 25.25
CA VAL A 402 2.49 6.49 24.16
C VAL A 402 1.11 6.02 23.72
N THR A 403 0.90 4.72 23.48
CA THR A 403 -0.41 4.19 23.09
C THR A 403 -1.52 4.52 24.09
N SER A 404 -1.19 4.58 25.38
CA SER A 404 -2.16 4.91 26.44
C SER A 404 -2.57 6.39 26.44
N SER A 405 -1.75 7.29 25.90
CA SER A 405 -2.09 8.71 25.76
C SER A 405 -2.82 9.03 24.46
N LEU A 406 -2.83 8.12 23.49
CA LEU A 406 -3.50 8.30 22.20
C LEU A 406 -5.00 7.99 22.26
N GLN A 407 -5.75 8.61 21.35
CA GLN A 407 -7.15 8.29 21.17
C GLN A 407 -7.31 6.94 20.43
N LYS A 408 -8.15 6.06 20.97
CA LYS A 408 -8.46 4.77 20.32
C LYS A 408 -9.04 5.01 18.91
N PRO A 409 -8.69 4.21 17.89
CA PRO A 409 -7.89 2.97 17.94
C PRO A 409 -6.40 3.17 17.58
N MET A 410 -5.84 4.36 17.75
CA MET A 410 -4.43 4.61 17.43
C MET A 410 -3.51 3.86 18.38
N GLU A 411 -2.41 3.33 17.85
CA GLU A 411 -1.40 2.59 18.60
C GLU A 411 -0.01 2.90 18.04
N LEU A 412 0.94 3.11 18.95
CA LEU A 412 2.38 3.09 18.66
C LEU A 412 2.92 1.72 19.08
N VAL A 413 3.70 1.07 18.23
CA VAL A 413 4.30 -0.23 18.55
C VAL A 413 5.80 -0.23 18.39
N PHE A 414 6.43 -1.06 19.20
CA PHE A 414 7.80 -1.48 18.95
C PHE A 414 7.89 -2.26 17.63
N ASP A 415 8.75 -1.81 16.73
CA ASP A 415 8.99 -2.46 15.45
C ASP A 415 10.30 -3.26 15.47
N SER A 416 11.43 -2.57 15.72
CA SER A 416 12.74 -3.18 15.59
C SER A 416 13.83 -2.44 16.38
N ILE A 417 15.01 -3.07 16.48
CA ILE A 417 16.21 -2.49 17.11
C ILE A 417 17.30 -2.33 16.07
N GLY A 418 17.85 -1.13 15.96
CA GLY A 418 19.09 -0.84 15.27
C GLY A 418 20.24 -0.80 16.25
N LYS A 419 21.05 -1.87 16.36
CA LYS A 419 22.23 -1.86 17.25
C LYS A 419 23.22 -0.77 16.85
N ARG A 420 23.35 -0.50 15.55
CA ARG A 420 24.16 0.58 14.96
C ARG A 420 23.43 1.12 13.74
N ALA A 421 23.22 2.42 13.67
CA ALA A 421 22.69 3.09 12.49
C ALA A 421 23.48 4.37 12.18
N ILE A 422 23.60 4.69 10.89
CA ILE A 422 24.21 5.93 10.43
C ILE A 422 23.11 6.83 9.90
N PHE A 423 22.91 7.98 10.53
CA PHE A 423 21.98 8.99 10.06
C PHE A 423 22.72 10.08 9.28
N ILE A 424 22.35 10.26 8.01
CA ILE A 424 23.05 11.16 7.07
C ILE A 424 22.23 12.43 6.81
N ALA A 425 20.99 12.26 6.37
CA ALA A 425 20.07 13.33 5.98
C ALA A 425 18.61 12.88 6.14
N LYS A 426 17.69 13.85 6.07
CA LYS A 426 16.26 13.54 5.85
C LYS A 426 16.12 12.84 4.49
N LYS A 427 15.23 11.86 4.42
CA LYS A 427 14.88 11.21 3.15
C LYS A 427 14.05 12.13 2.26
#